data_AF-A0A6M6JUI8-F1
#
_entry.id   AF-A0A6M6JUI8-F1
#
_cell.length_a   1.000
_cell.length_b   1.000
_cell.length_c   1.000
_cell.angle_alpha   90.00
_cell.angle_beta   90.00
_cell.angle_gamma   90.00
#
_symmetry.space_group_name_H-M   'P 1'
#
loop_
_entity.id
_entity.type
_entity.pdbx_description
1 polymer ?
#
loop_
_entity_poly.entity_id
_entity_poly.type
_entity_poly.pdbx_seq_one_letter_code
_entity_poly.pdbx_strand_id
1 'polypeptide(L)'
;MAAARDAGQRVVCVTATLGERGTDDPHEWPPDRLARVRRHELEASLAVLGVDEHHLLGITDGTCAAQPHDALVRHLGRVIEAVAPDTILTFGPDGLTGHEDHQTVSAWVTDARAAVAPGTRLLHATTTGEFVDAWEPARDAFPVFLADGLPLRTPESALAVHLRLDGAALDRKVVALRAQAGQTTGLIAAVGEERVRTWWSVEAFVAAEAACSRTWGTWRVAA
;
A
#
# COMPACT_ATOMS: atom_id res chain seq x y z
N MET A 1 -2.22 11.07 1.55
CA MET A 1 -3.29 11.13 2.59
C MET A 1 -3.25 12.44 3.38
N ALA A 2 -2.17 12.75 4.11
CA ALA A 2 -2.08 13.97 4.92
C ALA A 2 -2.36 15.26 4.12
N ALA A 3 -1.78 15.41 2.93
CA ALA A 3 -2.05 16.58 2.08
C ALA A 3 -3.53 16.77 1.71
N ALA A 4 -4.28 15.67 1.51
CA ALA A 4 -5.72 15.73 1.27
C ALA A 4 -6.49 16.19 2.52
N ARG A 5 -6.10 15.71 3.70
CA ARG A 5 -6.66 16.17 4.99
C ARG A 5 -6.35 17.64 5.26
N ASP A 6 -5.12 18.09 5.02
CA ASP A 6 -4.72 19.49 5.16
C ASP A 6 -5.53 20.40 4.21
N ALA A 7 -5.93 19.88 3.05
CA ALA A 7 -6.83 20.55 2.10
C ALA A 7 -8.33 20.45 2.47
N GLY A 8 -8.68 19.91 3.63
CA GLY A 8 -10.06 19.77 4.10
C GLY A 8 -10.85 18.64 3.43
N GLN A 9 -10.19 17.72 2.71
CA GLN A 9 -10.85 16.59 2.08
C GLN A 9 -11.09 15.46 3.08
N ARG A 10 -12.20 14.74 2.93
CA ARG A 10 -12.45 13.49 3.65
C ARG A 10 -11.53 12.40 3.10
N VAL A 11 -10.88 11.65 3.99
CA VAL A 11 -10.00 10.53 3.64
C VAL A 11 -10.44 9.32 4.45
N VAL A 12 -10.70 8.21 3.77
CA VAL A 12 -11.09 6.94 4.38
C VAL A 12 -10.03 5.91 4.02
N CYS A 13 -9.53 5.20 5.02
CA CYS A 13 -8.58 4.09 4.82
C CYS A 13 -9.30 2.76 5.01
N VAL A 14 -9.10 1.82 4.09
CA VAL A 14 -9.57 0.44 4.24
C VAL A 14 -8.35 -0.47 4.27
N THR A 15 -8.28 -1.36 5.25
CA THR A 15 -7.20 -2.33 5.41
C THR A 15 -7.76 -3.74 5.42
N ALA A 16 -7.21 -4.63 4.59
CA ALA A 16 -7.68 -6.00 4.50
C ALA A 16 -7.25 -6.85 5.70
N THR A 17 -5.95 -6.85 6.00
CA THR A 17 -5.30 -7.70 7.01
C THR A 17 -4.51 -6.85 8.00
N LEU A 18 -4.17 -7.39 9.17
CA LEU A 18 -3.27 -6.72 10.11
C LEU A 18 -1.80 -7.07 9.87
N GLY A 19 -1.49 -7.85 8.84
CA GLY A 19 -0.13 -8.29 8.55
C GLY A 19 0.43 -9.27 9.58
N GLU A 20 -0.41 -9.96 10.32
CA GLU A 20 0.01 -10.74 11.49
C GLU A 20 0.87 -11.99 11.18
N ARG A 21 1.19 -12.25 9.92
CA ARG A 21 2.16 -13.28 9.50
C ARG A 21 3.47 -12.70 8.97
N GLY A 22 3.60 -11.38 8.86
CA GLY A 22 4.82 -10.72 8.37
C GLY A 22 5.95 -10.63 9.40
N THR A 23 6.38 -11.76 9.98
CA THR A 23 7.48 -11.84 10.94
C THR A 23 8.36 -13.06 10.70
N ASP A 24 9.67 -12.91 10.89
CA ASP A 24 10.63 -14.01 10.84
C ASP A 24 10.73 -14.78 12.18
N ASP A 25 10.09 -14.27 13.24
CA ASP A 25 10.04 -14.91 14.56
C ASP A 25 8.59 -15.09 15.04
N PRO A 26 7.87 -16.09 14.52
CA PRO A 26 6.49 -16.37 14.92
C PRO A 26 6.38 -16.93 16.35
N HIS A 27 7.49 -17.36 16.96
CA HIS A 27 7.50 -17.83 18.35
C HIS A 27 7.44 -16.66 19.33
N GLU A 28 8.27 -15.63 19.11
CA GLU A 28 8.17 -14.40 19.88
C GLU A 28 6.90 -13.62 19.51
N TRP A 29 6.54 -13.59 18.22
CA TRP A 29 5.42 -12.81 17.69
C TRP A 29 4.31 -13.71 17.11
N PRO A 30 3.57 -14.43 17.96
CA PRO A 30 2.45 -15.23 17.47
C PRO A 30 1.36 -14.33 16.85
N PRO A 31 0.62 -14.81 15.83
CA PRO A 31 -0.28 -13.97 15.02
C PRO A 31 -1.25 -13.11 15.84
N ASP A 32 -1.92 -13.67 16.85
CA ASP A 32 -2.86 -12.90 17.68
C ASP A 32 -2.18 -11.76 18.44
N ARG A 33 -0.93 -11.96 18.90
CA ARG A 33 -0.15 -10.92 19.59
C ARG A 33 0.27 -9.86 18.59
N LEU A 34 0.82 -10.26 17.44
CA LEU A 34 1.31 -9.35 16.42
C LEU A 34 0.18 -8.49 15.82
N ALA A 35 -0.99 -9.08 15.57
CA ALA A 35 -2.19 -8.38 15.10
C ALA A 35 -2.59 -7.24 16.04
N ARG A 36 -2.61 -7.48 17.36
CA ARG A 36 -2.95 -6.44 18.35
C ARG A 36 -1.95 -5.29 18.34
N VAL A 37 -0.66 -5.60 18.28
CA VAL A 37 0.40 -4.59 18.20
C VAL A 37 0.25 -3.76 16.93
N ARG A 38 0.13 -4.41 15.77
CA ARG A 38 0.01 -3.73 14.48
C ARG A 38 -1.26 -2.92 14.33
N ARG A 39 -2.34 -3.28 15.03
CA ARG A 39 -3.54 -2.44 15.11
C ARG A 39 -3.23 -1.10 15.78
N HIS A 40 -2.57 -1.10 16.94
CA HIS A 40 -2.20 0.14 17.63
C HIS A 40 -1.21 0.97 16.82
N GLU A 41 -0.26 0.31 16.17
CA GLU A 41 0.69 0.95 15.27
C GLU A 41 0.01 1.62 14.07
N LEU A 42 -0.95 0.93 13.45
CA LEU A 42 -1.74 1.47 12.34
C LEU A 42 -2.60 2.66 12.79
N GLU A 43 -3.29 2.54 13.93
CA GLU A 43 -4.06 3.64 14.53
C GLU A 43 -3.18 4.88 14.79
N ALA A 44 -1.99 4.68 15.36
CA ALA A 44 -1.03 5.76 15.59
C ALA A 44 -0.52 6.38 14.28
N SER A 45 -0.23 5.56 13.27
CA SER A 45 0.20 6.01 11.94
C SER A 45 -0.87 6.86 11.26
N LEU A 46 -2.13 6.39 11.26
CA LEU A 46 -3.26 7.11 10.68
C LEU A 46 -3.54 8.42 11.42
N ALA A 47 -3.41 8.45 12.75
CA ALA A 47 -3.54 9.67 13.54
C ALA A 47 -2.51 10.75 13.15
N VAL A 48 -1.25 10.36 12.89
CA VAL A 48 -0.21 11.29 12.38
C VAL A 48 -0.59 11.87 11.01
N LEU A 49 -1.25 11.08 10.17
CA LEU A 49 -1.72 11.50 8.85
C LEU A 49 -3.05 12.28 8.90
N GLY A 50 -3.66 12.42 10.08
CA GLY A 50 -4.96 13.05 10.27
C GLY A 50 -6.14 12.25 9.72
N VAL A 51 -5.99 10.92 9.58
CA VAL A 51 -7.02 10.00 9.10
C VAL A 51 -7.71 9.35 10.29
N ASP A 52 -9.00 9.65 10.46
CA ASP A 52 -9.85 9.19 11.55
C ASP A 52 -10.87 8.13 11.12
N GLU A 53 -11.16 8.03 9.82
CA GLU A 53 -12.06 7.04 9.26
C GLU A 53 -11.28 5.83 8.71
N HIS A 54 -11.31 4.72 9.46
CA HIS A 54 -10.63 3.48 9.13
C HIS A 54 -11.58 2.28 9.16
N HIS A 55 -11.53 1.43 8.13
CA HIS A 55 -12.25 0.17 8.05
C HIS A 55 -11.26 -1.00 7.98
N LEU A 56 -11.30 -1.89 8.95
CA LEU A 56 -10.56 -3.16 8.94
C LEU A 56 -11.48 -4.29 8.47
N LEU A 57 -11.12 -4.99 7.39
CA LEU A 57 -11.90 -6.14 6.90
C LEU A 57 -11.76 -7.39 7.78
N GLY A 58 -10.63 -7.49 8.50
CA GLY A 58 -10.37 -8.59 9.44
C GLY A 58 -10.01 -9.91 8.76
N ILE A 59 -9.46 -9.85 7.55
CA ILE A 59 -8.98 -11.03 6.83
C ILE A 59 -7.62 -11.44 7.40
N THR A 60 -7.39 -12.76 7.51
CA THR A 60 -6.10 -13.29 7.93
C THR A 60 -5.02 -12.99 6.90
N ASP A 61 -3.88 -12.52 7.35
CA ASP A 61 -2.73 -12.18 6.51
C ASP A 61 -2.28 -13.34 5.61
N GLY A 62 -2.01 -13.06 4.34
CA GLY A 62 -1.64 -14.05 3.32
C GLY A 62 -2.78 -14.99 2.90
N THR A 63 -4.04 -14.62 3.17
CA THR A 63 -5.21 -15.44 2.79
C THR A 63 -6.26 -14.69 1.97
N CYS A 64 -5.93 -13.51 1.43
CA CYS A 64 -6.91 -12.73 0.67
C CYS A 64 -7.41 -13.52 -0.55
N ALA A 65 -6.53 -14.20 -1.30
CA ALA A 65 -6.92 -14.99 -2.47
C ALA A 65 -7.88 -16.16 -2.15
N ALA A 66 -7.89 -16.63 -0.90
CA ALA A 66 -8.81 -17.68 -0.45
C ALA A 66 -10.20 -17.16 -0.06
N GLN A 67 -10.39 -15.83 0.01
CA GLN A 67 -11.67 -15.25 0.39
C GLN A 67 -12.68 -15.30 -0.76
N PRO A 68 -14.00 -15.37 -0.48
CA PRO A 68 -15.02 -15.37 -1.52
C PRO A 68 -15.09 -14.02 -2.26
N HIS A 69 -14.48 -13.96 -3.44
CA HIS A 69 -14.31 -12.75 -4.27
C HIS A 69 -15.56 -11.88 -4.34
N ASP A 70 -16.68 -12.43 -4.80
CA ASP A 70 -17.94 -11.69 -4.97
C ASP A 70 -18.48 -11.11 -3.66
N ALA A 71 -18.24 -11.77 -2.53
CA ALA A 71 -18.67 -11.26 -1.24
C ALA A 71 -17.84 -10.04 -0.81
N LEU A 72 -16.54 -10.07 -1.07
CA LEU A 72 -15.63 -8.96 -0.79
C LEU A 72 -15.86 -7.78 -1.74
N VAL A 73 -16.08 -8.04 -3.03
CA VAL A 73 -16.50 -7.04 -4.01
C VAL A 73 -17.79 -6.36 -3.57
N ARG A 74 -18.83 -7.11 -3.17
CA ARG A 74 -20.07 -6.52 -2.64
C ARG A 74 -19.87 -5.74 -1.34
N HIS A 75 -18.98 -6.20 -0.45
CA HIS A 75 -18.67 -5.49 0.78
C HIS A 75 -18.00 -4.14 0.50
N LEU A 76 -16.95 -4.14 -0.31
CA LEU A 76 -16.27 -2.92 -0.73
C LEU A 76 -17.17 -2.00 -1.55
N GLY A 77 -18.08 -2.55 -2.37
CA GLY A 77 -19.12 -1.78 -3.05
C GLY A 77 -19.96 -0.94 -2.08
N ARG A 78 -20.41 -1.54 -0.97
CA ARG A 78 -21.14 -0.80 0.08
C ARG A 78 -20.29 0.28 0.75
N VAL A 79 -18.99 0.04 0.94
CA VAL A 79 -18.07 1.06 1.46
C VAL A 79 -17.95 2.22 0.46
N ILE A 80 -17.75 1.93 -0.83
CA ILE A 80 -17.67 2.93 -1.90
C ILE A 80 -18.96 3.75 -1.98
N GLU A 81 -20.13 3.12 -1.94
CA GLU A 81 -21.42 3.83 -1.95
C GLU A 81 -21.61 4.73 -0.73
N ALA A 82 -21.24 4.26 0.47
CA ALA A 82 -21.37 5.02 1.71
C ALA A 82 -20.38 6.19 1.80
N VAL A 83 -19.16 6.02 1.27
CA VAL A 83 -18.12 7.05 1.27
C VAL A 83 -18.32 8.03 0.12
N ALA A 84 -18.85 7.56 -1.02
CA ALA A 84 -18.97 8.28 -2.28
C ALA A 84 -17.65 8.98 -2.73
N PRO A 85 -16.52 8.25 -2.84
CA PRO A 85 -15.24 8.85 -3.14
C PRO A 85 -15.18 9.36 -4.60
N ASP A 86 -14.58 10.53 -4.80
CA ASP A 86 -14.21 11.01 -6.14
C ASP A 86 -12.99 10.26 -6.70
N THR A 87 -12.09 9.81 -5.82
CA THR A 87 -10.85 9.11 -6.15
C THR A 87 -10.59 7.94 -5.21
N ILE A 88 -10.21 6.79 -5.75
CA ILE A 88 -9.75 5.60 -5.03
C ILE A 88 -8.28 5.36 -5.39
N LEU A 89 -7.44 5.17 -4.37
CA LEU A 89 -6.05 4.75 -4.51
C LEU A 89 -5.92 3.30 -4.05
N THR A 90 -5.30 2.44 -4.87
CA THR A 90 -5.04 1.03 -4.52
C THR A 90 -3.78 0.53 -5.23
N PHE A 91 -3.46 -0.75 -5.11
CA PHE A 91 -2.37 -1.39 -5.84
C PHE A 91 -2.74 -1.59 -7.32
N GLY A 92 -1.74 -1.65 -8.19
CA GLY A 92 -1.93 -2.17 -9.55
C GLY A 92 -2.15 -3.69 -9.55
N PRO A 93 -2.44 -4.30 -10.72
CA PRO A 93 -2.57 -5.75 -10.82
C PRO A 93 -1.27 -6.51 -10.50
N ASP A 94 -0.13 -5.83 -10.48
CA ASP A 94 1.15 -6.33 -10.00
C ASP A 94 1.25 -6.38 -8.45
N GLY A 95 0.36 -5.67 -7.75
CA GLY A 95 0.37 -5.60 -6.29
C GLY A 95 1.45 -4.69 -5.71
N LEU A 96 2.10 -3.84 -6.53
CA LEU A 96 3.28 -3.00 -6.23
C LEU A 96 4.55 -3.79 -5.90
N THR A 97 4.44 -4.75 -4.98
CA THR A 97 5.51 -5.61 -4.50
C THR A 97 5.47 -7.02 -5.08
N GLY A 98 4.39 -7.39 -5.77
CA GLY A 98 4.17 -8.77 -6.19
C GLY A 98 3.51 -9.63 -5.11
N HIS A 99 3.04 -9.08 -3.99
CA HIS A 99 2.37 -9.85 -2.94
C HIS A 99 0.92 -10.20 -3.29
N GLU A 100 0.47 -11.42 -2.99
CA GLU A 100 -0.83 -11.95 -3.48
C GLU A 100 -2.00 -11.21 -2.85
N ASP A 101 -1.89 -10.85 -1.57
CA ASP A 101 -2.91 -10.02 -0.93
C ASP A 101 -3.06 -8.65 -1.59
N HIS A 102 -1.97 -8.04 -2.06
CA HIS A 102 -2.04 -6.73 -2.73
C HIS A 102 -2.74 -6.84 -4.09
N GLN A 103 -2.42 -7.88 -4.87
CA GLN A 103 -3.05 -8.13 -6.16
C GLN A 103 -4.54 -8.48 -5.99
N THR A 104 -4.86 -9.28 -4.97
CA THR A 104 -6.25 -9.65 -4.66
C THR A 104 -7.06 -8.42 -4.24
N VAL A 105 -6.52 -7.57 -3.38
CA VAL A 105 -7.15 -6.29 -3.00
C VAL A 105 -7.32 -5.36 -4.21
N SER A 106 -6.32 -5.30 -5.11
CA SER A 106 -6.43 -4.56 -6.37
C SER A 106 -7.62 -5.02 -7.20
N ALA A 107 -7.78 -6.34 -7.38
CA ALA A 107 -8.89 -6.93 -8.12
C ALA A 107 -10.25 -6.62 -7.46
N TRP A 108 -10.37 -6.81 -6.15
CA TRP A 108 -11.62 -6.51 -5.45
C TRP A 108 -12.05 -5.05 -5.56
N VAL A 109 -11.11 -4.12 -5.38
CA VAL A 109 -11.39 -2.69 -5.47
C VAL A 109 -11.77 -2.28 -6.90
N THR A 110 -11.09 -2.84 -7.90
CA THR A 110 -11.39 -2.59 -9.31
C THR A 110 -12.81 -3.04 -9.66
N ASP A 111 -13.17 -4.27 -9.30
CA ASP A 111 -14.49 -4.83 -9.58
C ASP A 111 -15.60 -4.11 -8.79
N ALA A 112 -15.35 -3.80 -7.51
CA ALA A 112 -16.30 -3.07 -6.68
C ALA A 112 -16.58 -1.68 -7.25
N ARG A 113 -15.53 -0.93 -7.60
CA ARG A 113 -15.66 0.38 -8.23
C ARG A 113 -16.39 0.27 -9.57
N ALA A 114 -16.07 -0.71 -10.41
CA ALA A 114 -16.73 -0.89 -11.71
C ALA A 114 -18.23 -1.17 -11.55
N ALA A 115 -18.61 -1.93 -10.51
CA ALA A 115 -20.00 -2.30 -10.26
C ALA A 115 -20.86 -1.13 -9.74
N VAL A 116 -20.35 -0.33 -8.80
CA VAL A 116 -21.18 0.67 -8.08
C VAL A 116 -20.84 2.13 -8.39
N ALA A 117 -19.62 2.40 -8.87
CA ALA A 117 -19.14 3.77 -9.10
C ALA A 117 -18.22 3.86 -10.35
N PRO A 118 -18.71 3.51 -11.55
CA PRO A 118 -17.90 3.46 -12.77
C PRO A 118 -17.39 4.83 -13.28
N GLY A 119 -17.71 5.93 -12.58
CA GLY A 119 -17.15 7.27 -12.80
C GLY A 119 -16.06 7.69 -11.80
N THR A 120 -15.92 7.01 -10.65
CA THR A 120 -14.91 7.35 -9.64
C THR A 120 -13.51 7.11 -10.18
N ARG A 121 -12.58 8.05 -10.02
CA ARG A 121 -11.21 7.88 -10.51
C ARG A 121 -10.50 6.75 -9.76
N LEU A 122 -9.89 5.80 -10.48
CA LEU A 122 -9.10 4.72 -9.88
C LEU A 122 -7.62 4.91 -10.22
N LEU A 123 -6.78 5.01 -9.19
CA LEU A 123 -5.35 5.19 -9.34
C LEU A 123 -4.59 4.03 -8.71
N HIS A 124 -3.64 3.47 -9.47
CA HIS A 124 -2.75 2.41 -9.01
C HIS A 124 -1.42 2.98 -8.57
N ALA A 125 -0.98 2.63 -7.36
CA ALA A 125 0.37 2.94 -6.89
C ALA A 125 1.42 2.29 -7.81
N THR A 126 2.49 3.02 -8.10
CA THR A 126 3.62 2.56 -8.92
C THR A 126 4.94 3.13 -8.38
N THR A 127 6.05 2.60 -8.86
CA THR A 127 7.40 3.16 -8.72
C THR A 127 7.88 3.81 -10.02
N THR A 128 8.93 4.64 -9.94
CA THR A 128 9.60 5.32 -11.06
C THR A 128 11.01 4.78 -11.26
N GLY A 129 11.63 5.07 -12.41
CA GLY A 129 13.04 4.72 -12.64
C GLY A 129 13.98 5.29 -11.57
N GLU A 130 13.77 6.54 -11.17
CA GLU A 130 14.53 7.20 -10.09
C GLU A 130 14.42 6.45 -8.76
N PHE A 131 13.22 6.00 -8.38
CA PHE A 131 13.04 5.18 -7.19
C PHE A 131 13.82 3.86 -7.29
N VAL A 132 13.72 3.16 -8.43
CA VAL A 132 14.41 1.87 -8.61
C VAL A 132 15.92 2.06 -8.49
N ASP A 133 16.49 3.08 -9.13
CA ASP A 133 17.93 3.34 -9.07
C ASP A 133 18.41 3.67 -7.65
N ALA A 134 17.60 4.37 -6.85
CA ALA A 134 17.90 4.66 -5.45
C ALA A 134 17.77 3.45 -4.52
N TRP A 135 16.85 2.52 -4.83
CA TRP A 135 16.58 1.33 -4.01
C TRP A 135 17.48 0.14 -4.35
N GLU A 136 17.86 -0.04 -5.62
CA GLU A 136 18.62 -1.19 -6.13
C GLU A 136 19.84 -1.56 -5.26
N PRO A 137 20.66 -0.62 -4.76
CA PRO A 137 21.81 -0.96 -3.92
C PRO A 137 21.47 -1.65 -2.60
N ALA A 138 20.21 -1.60 -2.16
CA ALA A 138 19.74 -2.22 -0.92
C ALA A 138 18.81 -3.42 -1.15
N ARG A 139 18.61 -3.86 -2.40
CA ARG A 139 17.72 -4.98 -2.75
C ARG A 139 17.94 -6.22 -1.89
N ASP A 140 19.20 -6.62 -1.75
CA ASP A 140 19.56 -7.86 -1.04
C ASP A 140 19.38 -7.72 0.48
N ALA A 141 19.52 -6.49 1.01
CA ALA A 141 19.30 -6.19 2.42
C ALA A 141 17.81 -5.97 2.75
N PHE A 142 16.98 -5.69 1.75
CA PHE A 142 15.56 -5.38 1.92
C PHE A 142 14.71 -5.97 0.78
N PRO A 143 14.44 -7.29 0.82
CA PRO A 143 13.75 -8.00 -0.26
C PRO A 143 12.23 -7.76 -0.22
N VAL A 144 11.80 -6.55 -0.59
CA VAL A 144 10.37 -6.18 -0.61
C VAL A 144 9.66 -6.51 -1.92
N PHE A 145 10.37 -6.57 -3.04
CA PHE A 145 9.78 -6.91 -4.34
C PHE A 145 9.96 -8.41 -4.59
N LEU A 146 8.83 -9.12 -4.69
CA LEU A 146 8.73 -10.58 -4.64
C LEU A 146 8.56 -11.23 -6.01
N ALA A 147 8.35 -10.43 -7.06
CA ALA A 147 8.11 -10.92 -8.41
C ALA A 147 9.12 -10.36 -9.42
N ASP A 148 9.48 -11.19 -10.41
CA ASP A 148 10.38 -10.80 -11.48
C ASP A 148 9.79 -9.61 -12.27
N GLY A 149 10.61 -8.58 -12.50
CA GLY A 149 10.21 -7.36 -13.19
C GLY A 149 9.68 -6.24 -12.27
N LEU A 150 9.66 -6.46 -10.95
CA LEU A 150 9.41 -5.42 -9.96
C LEU A 150 10.72 -4.95 -9.28
N PRO A 151 10.80 -3.69 -8.80
CA PRO A 151 9.81 -2.61 -8.96
C PRO A 151 9.61 -2.14 -10.41
N LEU A 152 8.42 -1.64 -10.71
CA LEU A 152 8.13 -1.05 -12.02
C LEU A 152 8.95 0.23 -12.27
N ARG A 153 9.46 0.41 -13.48
CA ARG A 153 10.10 1.66 -13.93
C ARG A 153 9.11 2.49 -14.76
N THR A 154 8.12 3.10 -14.10
CA THR A 154 7.11 3.90 -14.80
C THR A 154 7.68 5.25 -15.27
N PRO A 155 7.53 5.64 -16.55
CA PRO A 155 7.96 6.95 -17.01
C PRO A 155 7.06 8.05 -16.44
N GLU A 156 7.64 9.22 -16.14
CA GLU A 156 6.89 10.35 -15.57
C GLU A 156 5.70 10.80 -16.42
N SER A 157 5.82 10.69 -17.75
CA SER A 157 4.74 11.03 -18.70
C SER A 157 3.52 10.12 -18.59
N ALA A 158 3.63 8.96 -17.94
CA ALA A 158 2.51 8.06 -17.68
C ALA A 158 1.89 8.25 -16.29
N LEU A 159 2.49 9.07 -15.43
CA LEU A 159 2.00 9.30 -14.07
C LEU A 159 0.80 10.25 -14.09
N ALA A 160 -0.28 9.81 -13.45
CA ALA A 160 -1.46 10.62 -13.23
C ALA A 160 -1.34 11.47 -11.94
N VAL A 161 -0.48 11.03 -11.01
CA VAL A 161 -0.06 11.77 -9.81
C VAL A 161 1.42 11.45 -9.58
N HIS A 162 2.23 12.49 -9.37
CA HIS A 162 3.63 12.39 -9.01
C HIS A 162 3.92 13.44 -7.93
N LEU A 163 3.99 13.00 -6.67
CA LEU A 163 4.28 13.86 -5.53
C LEU A 163 5.72 13.64 -5.09
N ARG A 164 6.46 14.73 -4.94
CA ARG A 164 7.77 14.75 -4.29
C ARG A 164 7.60 15.47 -2.95
N LEU A 165 7.84 14.75 -1.87
CA LEU A 165 7.71 15.22 -0.50
C LEU A 165 9.06 15.72 0.00
N ASP A 166 9.06 16.91 0.56
CA ASP A 166 10.20 17.51 1.23
C ASP A 166 9.75 18.16 2.57
N GLY A 167 10.73 18.63 3.35
CA GLY A 167 10.52 19.34 4.61
C GLY A 167 9.47 18.68 5.51
N ALA A 168 8.51 19.50 5.98
CA ALA A 168 7.48 19.07 6.93
C ALA A 168 6.59 17.93 6.41
N ALA A 169 6.35 17.84 5.09
CA ALA A 169 5.52 16.78 4.51
C ALA A 169 6.24 15.43 4.56
N LEU A 170 7.53 15.41 4.21
CA LEU A 170 8.37 14.23 4.32
C LEU A 170 8.56 13.83 5.79
N ASP A 171 8.79 14.81 6.68
CA ASP A 171 8.94 14.58 8.12
C ASP A 171 7.68 13.90 8.69
N ARG A 172 6.49 14.39 8.35
CA ARG A 172 5.21 13.80 8.78
C ARG A 172 5.07 12.36 8.27
N LYS A 173 5.45 12.08 7.02
CA LYS A 173 5.43 10.71 6.48
C LYS A 173 6.39 9.79 7.24
N VAL A 174 7.61 10.26 7.55
CA VAL A 174 8.58 9.49 8.34
C VAL A 174 8.05 9.22 9.75
N VAL A 175 7.39 10.18 10.40
CA VAL A 175 6.74 9.96 11.71
C VAL A 175 5.63 8.90 11.60
N ALA A 176 4.80 8.95 10.56
CA ALA A 176 3.75 7.96 10.33
C ALA A 176 4.33 6.55 10.08
N LEU A 177 5.44 6.45 9.35
CA LEU A 177 6.16 5.17 9.15
C LEU A 177 6.75 4.65 10.46
N ARG A 178 7.35 5.52 11.28
CA ARG A 178 7.92 5.14 12.59
C ARG A 178 6.86 4.67 13.58
N ALA A 179 5.62 5.14 13.46
CA ALA A 179 4.51 4.63 14.27
C ALA A 179 4.22 3.14 14.01
N GLN A 180 4.65 2.59 12.86
CA GLN A 180 4.64 1.16 12.54
C GLN A 180 5.94 0.48 12.95
N ALA A 181 6.32 0.65 14.21
CA ALA A 181 7.65 0.32 14.72
C ALA A 181 8.05 -1.15 14.52
N GLY A 182 7.12 -2.09 14.68
CA GLY A 182 7.33 -3.52 14.45
C GLY A 182 7.66 -3.88 13.01
N GLN A 183 7.45 -2.96 12.06
CA GLN A 183 7.74 -3.14 10.63
C GLN A 183 8.87 -2.25 10.13
N THR A 184 8.99 -1.04 10.68
CA THR A 184 9.90 -0.04 10.13
C THR A 184 11.18 0.14 10.95
N THR A 185 11.21 -0.22 12.23
CA THR A 185 12.40 -0.02 13.08
C THR A 185 13.61 -0.79 12.57
N GLY A 186 13.45 -2.08 12.28
CA GLY A 186 14.52 -2.93 11.77
C GLY A 186 15.04 -2.44 10.41
N LEU A 187 14.12 -2.05 9.53
CA LEU A 187 14.45 -1.45 8.24
C LEU A 187 15.28 -0.18 8.40
N ILE A 188 14.79 0.80 9.17
CA ILE A 188 15.46 2.10 9.36
C ILE A 188 16.85 1.89 9.96
N ALA A 189 16.99 0.96 10.92
CA ALA A 189 18.28 0.60 11.49
C ALA A 189 19.24 -0.02 10.47
N ALA A 190 18.73 -0.87 9.56
CA ALA A 190 19.55 -1.55 8.55
C ALA A 190 20.03 -0.63 7.42
N VAL A 191 19.17 0.27 6.91
CA VAL A 191 19.48 1.06 5.70
C VAL A 191 19.83 2.53 5.97
N GLY A 192 19.53 3.01 7.18
CA GLY A 192 19.71 4.40 7.61
C GLY A 192 18.54 5.32 7.23
N GLU A 193 18.29 6.30 8.08
CA GLU A 193 17.14 7.21 7.97
C GLU A 193 17.12 8.04 6.68
N GLU A 194 18.27 8.57 6.25
CA GLU A 194 18.38 9.36 5.01
C GLU A 194 17.96 8.55 3.77
N ARG A 195 18.22 7.24 3.78
CA ARG A 195 17.85 6.36 2.69
C ARG A 195 16.35 6.09 2.67
N VAL A 196 15.75 5.84 3.84
CA VAL A 196 14.30 5.69 4.01
C VAL A 196 13.59 6.98 3.58
N ARG A 197 14.11 8.14 3.96
CA ARG A 197 13.63 9.45 3.50
C ARG A 197 13.65 9.56 1.98
N THR A 198 14.78 9.21 1.36
CA THR A 198 14.94 9.28 -0.09
C THR A 198 13.94 8.37 -0.81
N TRP A 199 13.85 7.10 -0.42
CA TRP A 199 12.92 6.13 -1.02
C TRP A 199 11.46 6.53 -0.91
N TRP A 200 11.06 7.07 0.25
CA TRP A 200 9.67 7.41 0.52
C TRP A 200 9.34 8.88 0.29
N SER A 201 10.25 9.65 -0.29
CA SER A 201 9.99 11.02 -0.72
C SER A 201 9.08 11.10 -1.94
N VAL A 202 9.02 10.04 -2.76
CA VAL A 202 8.20 10.02 -3.97
C VAL A 202 6.94 9.18 -3.76
N GLU A 203 5.79 9.73 -4.14
CA GLU A 203 4.53 8.99 -4.26
C GLU A 203 4.03 9.11 -5.71
N ALA A 204 3.90 7.98 -6.40
CA ALA A 204 3.58 7.94 -7.81
C ALA A 204 2.39 7.02 -8.08
N PHE A 205 1.45 7.50 -8.90
CA PHE A 205 0.26 6.76 -9.28
C PHE A 205 -0.04 6.89 -10.77
N VAL A 206 -0.54 5.82 -11.37
CA VAL A 206 -1.07 5.80 -12.74
C VAL A 206 -2.59 5.66 -12.72
N ALA A 207 -3.28 6.17 -13.73
CA ALA A 207 -4.70 5.87 -13.92
C ALA A 207 -4.87 4.39 -14.30
N ALA A 208 -5.84 3.71 -13.70
CA ALA A 208 -6.09 2.29 -13.96
C ALA A 208 -6.31 2.00 -15.46
N GLU A 209 -7.00 2.90 -16.15
CA GLU A 209 -7.28 2.81 -17.58
C GLU A 209 -6.02 2.89 -18.46
N ALA A 210 -4.97 3.57 -17.98
CA ALA A 210 -3.68 3.67 -18.68
C ALA A 210 -2.75 2.49 -18.38
N ALA A 211 -3.01 1.71 -17.33
CA ALA A 211 -2.17 0.60 -16.87
C ALA A 211 -2.46 -0.74 -17.57
N CYS A 212 -3.59 -0.86 -18.28
CA CYS A 212 -4.07 -2.09 -18.93
C CYS A 212 -3.15 -2.69 -20.02
N SER A 213 -2.02 -2.05 -20.34
CA SER A 213 -1.09 -2.46 -21.41
C SER A 213 0.19 -3.13 -20.90
N ARG A 214 0.36 -3.34 -19.60
CA ARG A 214 1.64 -3.78 -19.02
C ARG A 214 1.60 -5.24 -18.55
N THR A 215 2.61 -6.01 -18.95
CA THR A 215 2.83 -7.40 -18.53
C THR A 215 3.97 -7.47 -17.51
N TRP A 216 3.77 -8.18 -16.40
CA TRP A 216 4.79 -8.46 -15.37
C TRP A 216 4.94 -9.98 -15.16
N GLY A 217 6.12 -10.41 -14.71
CA GLY A 217 6.55 -11.81 -14.68
C GLY A 217 5.85 -12.68 -13.61
N THR A 218 6.07 -13.99 -13.71
CA THR A 218 5.53 -15.00 -12.79
C THR A 218 6.33 -15.12 -11.49
N TRP A 219 5.61 -15.44 -10.42
CA TRP A 219 6.01 -15.59 -9.02
C TRP A 219 7.30 -16.38 -8.74
N ARG A 220 8.06 -15.91 -7.74
CA ARG A 220 8.89 -16.76 -6.89
C ARG A 220 8.14 -17.02 -5.59
N VAL A 221 7.60 -18.22 -5.41
CA VAL A 221 7.19 -18.68 -4.09
C VAL A 221 8.49 -18.85 -3.30
N ALA A 222 8.67 -18.10 -2.22
CA ALA A 222 9.73 -18.37 -1.26
C ALA A 222 9.54 -19.82 -0.77
N ALA A 223 10.53 -20.67 -1.05
CA ALA A 223 10.54 -22.08 -0.66
C ALA A 223 10.78 -22.25 0.84
#